data_AF-A0A1A8QRT1-F1
#
_entry.id   AF-A0A1A8QRT1-F1
#
_cell.length_a   1.000
_cell.length_b   1.000
_cell.length_c   1.000
_cell.angle_alpha   90.00
_cell.angle_beta   90.00
_cell.angle_gamma   90.00
#
_symmetry.space_group_name_H-M   'P 1'
#
loop_
_entity.id
_entity.type
_entity.pdbx_description
1 polymer ?
#
loop_
_entity_poly.entity_id
_entity_poly.type
_entity_poly.pdbx_seq_one_letter_code
_entity_poly.pdbx_strand_id
1 'polypeptide(L)'
;LWWSGPKSLPAADEREQVDENYVSSEVNCELKTKHQVVVQLTRAEQVEPLFDIEKYSRLRTVLRVTAWVKRFVTNTRSSQKLKGELTADEVSAAERYWVKQTQESSFSSEILQLQLKQNVKRDSKI
;
A
#
# COMPACT_ATOMS: atom_id res chain seq x y z
N LEU A 1 -11.73 -14.96 39.76
CA LEU A 1 -11.86 -16.39 39.38
C LEU A 1 -12.71 -16.44 38.12
N TRP A 2 -12.09 -16.49 36.94
CA TRP A 2 -12.75 -16.46 35.62
C TRP A 2 -12.92 -17.88 35.03
N TRP A 3 -12.62 -18.90 35.82
CA TRP A 3 -12.49 -20.29 35.42
C TRP A 3 -13.74 -21.15 35.72
N SER A 4 -14.81 -20.54 36.22
CA SER A 4 -16.09 -21.23 36.36
C SER A 4 -16.93 -20.94 35.13
N GLY A 5 -16.85 -21.83 34.14
CA GLY A 5 -17.68 -21.77 32.93
C GLY A 5 -19.19 -21.87 33.23
N PRO A 6 -20.05 -21.51 32.27
CA PRO A 6 -21.50 -21.56 32.45
C PRO A 6 -21.99 -22.99 32.70
N LYS A 7 -23.07 -23.11 33.50
CA LYS A 7 -23.65 -24.37 34.00
C LYS A 7 -24.31 -25.25 32.92
N SER A 8 -24.20 -24.86 31.65
CA SER A 8 -24.83 -25.51 30.49
C SER A 8 -23.94 -26.56 29.81
N LEU A 9 -22.76 -26.87 30.37
CA LEU A 9 -21.92 -27.96 29.90
C LEU A 9 -22.23 -29.23 30.72
N PRO A 10 -22.59 -30.35 30.08
CA PRO A 10 -22.68 -31.64 30.75
C PRO A 10 -21.33 -31.99 31.41
N ALA A 11 -21.38 -32.59 32.60
CA ALA A 11 -20.19 -33.02 33.32
C ALA A 11 -19.37 -34.00 32.47
N ALA A 12 -18.04 -33.89 32.56
CA ALA A 12 -17.04 -34.55 31.72
C ALA A 12 -16.91 -36.07 31.91
N ASP A 13 -18.02 -36.78 32.16
CA ASP A 13 -18.02 -38.23 32.41
C ASP A 13 -18.75 -39.05 31.34
N GLU A 14 -19.28 -38.43 30.30
CA GLU A 14 -19.59 -39.14 29.06
C GLU A 14 -18.35 -39.10 28.16
N ARG A 15 -17.54 -40.16 28.24
CA ARG A 15 -16.51 -40.43 27.23
C ARG A 15 -17.25 -40.68 25.92
N GLU A 16 -17.40 -39.66 25.10
CA GLU A 16 -17.70 -39.84 23.69
C GLU A 16 -16.59 -40.74 23.13
N GLN A 17 -16.97 -41.92 22.64
CA GLN A 17 -16.09 -42.74 21.84
C GLN A 17 -15.78 -41.94 20.58
N VAL A 18 -14.67 -41.22 20.58
CA VAL A 18 -14.19 -40.49 19.41
C VAL A 18 -13.76 -41.55 18.41
N ASP A 19 -14.58 -41.76 17.39
CA ASP A 19 -14.16 -42.44 16.17
C ASP A 19 -13.04 -41.59 15.55
N GLU A 20 -11.82 -42.13 15.49
CA GLU A 20 -10.62 -41.44 14.97
C GLU A 20 -10.77 -41.01 13.49
N ASN A 21 -11.86 -41.40 12.83
CA ASN A 21 -12.17 -41.03 11.45
C ASN A 21 -13.30 -39.98 11.30
N TYR A 22 -13.78 -39.35 12.37
CA TYR A 22 -14.78 -38.29 12.22
C TYR A 22 -14.17 -36.98 11.69
N VAL A 23 -14.01 -36.89 10.38
CA VAL A 23 -13.83 -35.62 9.69
C VAL A 23 -15.19 -34.95 9.61
N SER A 24 -15.43 -33.95 10.47
CA SER A 24 -16.59 -33.06 10.31
C SER A 24 -16.57 -32.47 8.90
N SER A 25 -17.64 -32.69 8.14
CA SER A 25 -17.82 -32.15 6.79
C SER A 25 -17.79 -30.62 6.76
N GLU A 26 -17.91 -29.95 7.91
CA GLU A 26 -17.86 -28.50 8.06
C GLU A 26 -16.44 -27.93 7.89
N VAL A 27 -15.38 -28.76 8.03
CA VAL A 27 -13.99 -28.29 7.85
C VAL A 27 -13.62 -28.11 6.37
N ASN A 28 -14.45 -28.60 5.44
CA ASN A 28 -14.23 -28.45 4.00
C ASN A 28 -15.00 -27.29 3.34
N CYS A 29 -15.74 -26.49 4.12
CA CYS A 29 -16.53 -25.39 3.56
C CYS A 29 -15.78 -24.06 3.39
N GLU A 30 -14.51 -23.96 3.79
CA GLU A 30 -13.66 -22.81 3.49
C GLU A 30 -12.73 -23.06 2.31
N LEU A 31 -13.24 -23.60 1.21
CA LEU A 31 -12.62 -23.32 -0.08
C LEU A 31 -12.85 -21.82 -0.34
N LYS A 32 -11.96 -20.97 0.16
CA LYS A 32 -11.87 -19.56 -0.23
C LYS A 32 -11.64 -19.55 -1.73
N THR A 33 -12.73 -19.47 -2.50
CA THR A 33 -12.70 -19.21 -3.93
C THR A 33 -11.77 -18.04 -4.12
N LYS A 34 -10.61 -18.29 -4.73
CA LYS A 34 -9.65 -17.24 -5.06
C LYS A 34 -10.33 -16.39 -6.12
N HIS A 35 -11.06 -15.37 -5.68
CA HIS A 35 -11.61 -14.37 -6.58
C HIS A 35 -10.44 -13.62 -7.18
N GLN A 36 -9.99 -14.07 -8.34
CA GLN A 36 -8.99 -13.38 -9.13
C GLN A 36 -9.69 -12.19 -9.79
N VAL A 37 -9.77 -11.08 -9.05
CA VAL A 37 -10.25 -9.81 -9.61
C VAL A 37 -9.16 -9.32 -10.56
N VAL A 38 -9.42 -9.46 -11.87
CA VAL A 38 -8.56 -8.88 -12.91
C VAL A 38 -8.96 -7.42 -13.08
N VAL A 39 -8.18 -6.51 -12.51
CA VAL A 39 -8.31 -5.08 -12.79
C VAL A 39 -7.57 -4.78 -14.08
N GLN A 40 -8.30 -4.47 -15.15
CA GLN A 40 -7.71 -3.88 -16.35
C GLN A 40 -7.39 -2.42 -16.06
N LEU A 41 -6.11 -2.13 -15.80
CA LEU A 41 -5.64 -0.76 -15.65
C LEU A 41 -5.54 -0.13 -17.04
N THR A 42 -6.56 0.62 -17.45
CA THR A 42 -6.45 1.51 -18.59
C THR A 42 -5.43 2.59 -18.22
N ARG A 43 -4.39 2.74 -19.04
CA ARG A 43 -3.35 3.76 -18.89
C ARG A 43 -3.98 5.12 -19.18
N ALA A 44 -4.71 5.67 -18.22
CA ALA A 44 -5.18 7.05 -18.27
C ALA A 44 -4.00 7.95 -17.87
N GLU A 45 -3.52 8.76 -18.81
CA GLU A 45 -2.49 9.76 -18.61
C GLU A 45 -3.00 10.90 -17.75
N GLN A 46 -2.99 10.72 -16.44
CA GLN A 46 -2.67 11.69 -15.39
C GLN A 46 -2.54 10.87 -14.10
N VAL A 47 -1.32 10.61 -13.64
CA VAL A 47 -1.13 9.93 -12.35
C VAL A 47 -1.35 10.99 -11.27
N GLU A 48 -2.49 10.92 -10.60
CA GLU A 48 -2.75 11.79 -9.45
C GLU A 48 -1.62 11.67 -8.42
N PRO A 49 -1.25 12.78 -7.77
CA PRO A 49 -0.25 12.75 -6.71
C PRO A 49 -0.71 11.84 -5.57
N LEU A 50 0.25 11.27 -4.84
CA LEU A 50 0.01 10.27 -3.79
C LEU A 50 -1.01 10.72 -2.73
N PHE A 51 -1.00 12.02 -2.42
CA PHE A 51 -1.96 12.70 -1.58
C PHE A 51 -1.88 14.21 -1.86
N ASP A 52 -2.84 14.97 -1.36
CA ASP A 52 -2.80 16.43 -1.45
C ASP A 52 -1.75 17.01 -0.49
N ILE A 53 -0.68 17.60 -1.05
CA ILE A 53 0.43 18.18 -0.29
C ILE A 53 0.03 19.47 0.43
N GLU A 54 -0.93 20.23 -0.10
CA GLU A 54 -1.35 21.53 0.44
C GLU A 54 -2.07 21.38 1.79
N LYS A 55 -2.55 20.17 2.11
CA LYS A 55 -3.12 19.84 3.42
C LYS A 55 -2.08 19.72 4.53
N TYR A 56 -0.79 19.79 4.22
CA TYR A 56 0.29 19.63 5.18
C TYR A 56 1.11 20.91 5.31
N SER A 57 1.25 21.41 6.53
CA SER A 57 2.01 22.64 6.82
C SER A 57 3.53 22.46 6.89
N ARG A 58 4.04 21.22 6.80
CA ARG A 58 5.47 20.91 6.96
C ARG A 58 5.95 19.96 5.89
N LEU A 59 6.91 20.42 5.07
CA LEU A 59 7.56 19.61 4.04
C LEU A 59 8.17 18.33 4.63
N ARG A 60 8.82 18.40 5.78
CA ARG A 60 9.40 17.21 6.44
C ARG A 60 8.36 16.12 6.72
N THR A 61 7.12 16.50 7.05
CA THR A 61 6.03 15.55 7.26
C THR A 61 5.67 14.87 5.94
N VAL A 62 5.48 15.65 4.88
CA VAL A 62 5.19 15.14 3.54
C VAL A 62 6.25 14.14 3.09
N LEU A 63 7.53 14.50 3.18
CA LEU A 63 8.63 13.63 2.77
C LEU A 63 8.66 12.32 3.56
N ARG A 64 8.46 12.36 4.89
CA ARG A 64 8.42 11.15 5.72
C ARG A 64 7.22 10.27 5.40
N VAL A 65 6.03 10.84 5.23
CA VAL A 65 4.82 10.08 4.89
C VAL A 65 5.00 9.39 3.54
N THR A 66 5.45 10.12 2.51
CA THR A 66 5.72 9.55 1.20
C THR A 66 6.79 8.44 1.25
N ALA A 67 7.86 8.62 2.02
CA ALA A 67 8.89 7.61 2.20
C ALA A 67 8.34 6.33 2.86
N TRP A 68 7.51 6.46 3.91
CA TRP A 68 6.85 5.33 4.55
C TRP A 68 5.90 4.59 3.62
N VAL A 69 5.08 5.32 2.84
CA VAL A 69 4.18 4.71 1.86
C VAL A 69 4.96 3.96 0.79
N LYS A 70 6.04 4.54 0.26
CA LYS A 70 6.92 3.86 -0.70
C LYS A 70 7.56 2.61 -0.11
N ARG A 71 8.11 2.69 1.11
CA ARG A 71 8.66 1.52 1.82
C ARG A 71 7.62 0.44 2.00
N PHE A 72 6.39 0.81 2.39
CA PHE A 72 5.29 -0.13 2.52
C PHE A 72 5.03 -0.88 1.21
N VAL A 73 4.89 -0.16 0.09
CA VAL A 73 4.71 -0.77 -1.24
C VAL A 73 5.88 -1.68 -1.61
N THR A 74 7.12 -1.30 -1.32
CA THR A 74 8.29 -2.16 -1.57
C THR A 74 8.24 -3.42 -0.71
N ASN A 75 7.90 -3.29 0.57
CA ASN A 75 7.81 -4.40 1.52
C ASN A 75 6.65 -5.36 1.23
N THR A 76 5.57 -4.93 0.57
CA THR A 76 4.49 -5.84 0.15
C THR A 76 4.85 -6.61 -1.12
N ARG A 77 5.77 -6.10 -1.94
CA ARG A 77 6.22 -6.72 -3.20
C ARG A 77 7.47 -7.58 -3.05
N SER A 78 8.20 -7.45 -1.93
CA SER A 78 9.48 -8.12 -1.68
C SER A 78 9.41 -9.05 -0.47
N SER A 79 10.02 -10.23 -0.58
CA SER A 79 10.23 -11.13 0.57
C SER A 79 11.19 -10.53 1.60
N GLN A 80 12.16 -9.74 1.15
CA GLN A 80 13.08 -8.98 2.01
C GLN A 80 12.43 -7.66 2.43
N LYS A 81 12.20 -7.50 3.73
CA LYS A 81 11.49 -6.36 4.30
C LYS A 81 12.46 -5.39 4.96
N LEU A 82 12.36 -4.12 4.58
CA LEU A 82 13.04 -3.03 5.25
C LEU A 82 12.35 -2.77 6.60
N LYS A 83 13.16 -2.65 7.66
CA LYS A 83 12.72 -2.44 9.05
C LYS A 83 13.52 -1.31 9.68
N GLY A 84 13.01 -0.75 10.79
CA GLY A 84 13.67 0.35 11.51
C GLY A 84 13.29 1.74 10.99
N GLU A 85 14.07 2.76 11.33
CA GLU A 85 13.84 4.15 10.89
C GLU A 85 14.01 4.34 9.37
N LEU A 86 13.45 5.42 8.85
CA LEU A 86 13.64 5.82 7.45
C LEU A 86 15.11 6.18 7.19
N THR A 87 15.65 5.69 6.07
CA THR A 87 16.99 6.05 5.63
C THR A 87 16.98 7.40 4.92
N ALA A 88 18.14 8.03 4.82
CA ALA A 88 18.30 9.27 4.05
C ALA A 88 17.93 9.07 2.57
N ASP A 89 18.22 7.90 2.01
CA ASP A 89 17.92 7.58 0.61
C ASP A 89 16.41 7.51 0.35
N GLU A 90 15.63 6.96 1.29
CA GLU A 90 14.18 6.89 1.16
C GLU A 90 13.53 8.27 1.24
N VAL A 91 14.01 9.13 2.15
CA VAL A 91 13.56 10.52 2.25
C VAL A 91 13.94 11.29 0.97
N SER A 92 15.16 11.10 0.46
CA SER A 92 15.61 11.72 -0.80
C SER A 92 14.79 11.22 -2.00
N ALA A 93 14.39 9.94 -2.02
CA ALA A 93 13.52 9.39 -3.05
C ALA A 93 12.07 9.88 -2.96
N ALA A 94 11.61 10.25 -1.77
CA ALA A 94 10.34 10.95 -1.57
C ALA A 94 10.42 12.39 -2.07
N GLU A 95 11.53 13.08 -1.82
CA GLU A 95 11.75 14.45 -2.31
C GLU A 95 11.77 14.50 -3.83
N ARG A 96 12.57 13.64 -4.48
CA ARG A 96 12.62 13.53 -5.95
C ARG A 96 11.24 13.28 -6.57
N TYR A 97 10.39 12.52 -5.89
CA TYR A 97 9.03 12.30 -6.33
C TYR A 97 8.23 13.60 -6.36
N TRP A 98 8.24 14.37 -5.26
CA TRP A 98 7.51 15.64 -5.20
C TRP A 98 8.08 16.72 -6.12
N VAL A 99 9.40 16.77 -6.30
CA VAL A 99 10.02 17.65 -7.30
C VAL A 99 9.47 17.32 -8.68
N LYS A 100 9.45 16.04 -9.06
CA LYS A 100 8.92 15.60 -10.34
C LYS A 100 7.42 15.93 -10.50
N GLN A 101 6.59 15.64 -9.50
CA GLN A 101 5.17 15.98 -9.53
C GLN A 101 4.94 17.49 -9.69
N THR A 102 5.72 18.30 -8.96
CA THR A 102 5.61 19.76 -9.02
C THR A 102 6.01 20.28 -10.40
N GLN A 103 7.13 19.78 -10.94
CA GLN A 103 7.58 20.10 -12.29
C GLN A 103 6.55 19.73 -13.35
N GLU A 104 6.00 18.51 -13.30
CA GLU A 104 4.95 18.07 -14.23
C GLU A 104 3.69 18.94 -14.12
N SER A 105 3.27 19.31 -12.91
CA SER A 105 2.08 20.14 -12.70
C SER A 105 2.26 21.59 -13.21
N SER A 106 3.45 22.15 -13.04
CA SER A 106 3.71 23.57 -13.33
C SER A 106 4.23 23.82 -14.74
N PHE A 107 4.92 22.83 -15.33
CA PHE A 107 5.68 22.97 -16.58
C PHE A 107 5.42 21.83 -17.55
N SER A 108 4.22 21.25 -17.53
CA SER A 108 3.85 20.13 -18.41
C SER A 108 4.13 20.43 -19.89
N SER A 109 3.82 21.64 -20.36
CA SER A 109 4.02 22.05 -21.75
C SER A 109 5.50 22.14 -22.12
N GLU A 110 6.32 22.75 -21.26
CA GLU A 110 7.76 22.85 -21.48
C GLU A 110 8.43 21.49 -21.41
N ILE A 111 8.03 20.64 -20.47
CA ILE A 111 8.53 19.26 -20.38
C ILE A 111 8.22 18.51 -21.69
N LEU A 112 7.01 18.63 -22.22
CA LEU A 112 6.64 18.03 -23.51
C LEU A 112 7.50 18.58 -24.66
N GLN A 113 7.71 19.90 -24.72
CA GLN A 113 8.57 20.52 -25.75
C GLN A 113 10.01 20.01 -25.67
N LEU A 114 10.58 19.95 -24.46
CA LEU A 114 11.93 19.45 -24.23
C LEU A 114 12.05 17.96 -24.58
N GLN A 115 11.05 17.15 -24.25
CA GLN A 115 10.98 15.74 -24.65
C GLN A 115 10.94 15.57 -26.17
N LEU A 116 10.27 16.48 -26.88
CA LEU A 116 10.20 16.53 -28.35
C LEU A 116 11.42 17.20 -28.99
N LYS A 117 12.46 17.56 -28.21
CA LYS A 117 13.67 18.29 -28.65
C LYS A 117 13.35 19.63 -29.34
N GLN A 118 12.25 20.26 -28.95
CA GLN A 118 11.84 21.59 -29.41
C GLN A 118 12.38 22.67 -28.47
N ASN A 119 12.43 23.91 -28.95
CA ASN A 119 12.77 25.04 -28.11
C ASN A 119 11.59 25.42 -27.21
N VAL A 120 11.90 25.73 -25.95
CA VAL A 120 10.94 26.29 -25.00
C VAL A 120 10.59 27.72 -25.43
N LYS A 121 9.34 28.14 -25.18
CA LYS A 121 8.91 29.51 -25.51
C LYS A 121 9.72 30.54 -24.72
N ARG A 122 9.96 31.72 -25.32
CA ARG A 122 10.78 32.79 -24.73
C ARG A 122 10.18 33.41 -23.46
N ASP A 123 8.87 33.28 -23.28
CA ASP A 123 8.11 33.75 -22.13
C ASP A 123 7.94 32.67 -21.05
N SER A 124 8.56 31.50 -21.23
CA SER A 124 8.57 30.47 -20.19
C SER A 124 9.32 30.96 -18.95
N LYS A 125 8.94 30.40 -17.80
CA LYS A 125 9.58 30.65 -16.50
C LYS A 125 10.75 29.69 -16.22
N ILE A 126 11.13 28.86 -17.20
CA ILE A 126 12.29 27.96 -17.18
C ILE A 126 13.47 28.61 -17.91
#